data_AF-A0A817QYN1-F1
#
_entry.id   AF-A0A817QYN1-F1
#
_cell.length_a   1.000
_cell.length_b   1.000
_cell.length_c   1.000
_cell.angle_alpha   90.00
_cell.angle_beta   90.00
_cell.angle_gamma   90.00
#
_symmetry.space_group_name_H-M   'P 1'
#
loop_
_entity.id
_entity.type
_entity.pdbx_description
1 polymer ?
#
loop_
_entity_poly.entity_id
_entity_poly.type
_entity_poly.pdbx_seq_one_letter_code
_entity_poly.pdbx_strand_id
1 'polypeptide(L)'
;MKIDSNIQLEKSRESARQCRRRKKLRYEYLEELVVDREKAIVKLHEELQRLRSICQQIDQHGITNEICQELTQWLDDPEINNQIK
;
A
#
# COMPACT_ATOMS: atom_id res chain seq x y z
N MET A 1 44.56 -27.73 -20.60
CA MET A 1 43.85 -27.80 -19.31
C MET A 1 43.89 -26.44 -18.58
N LYS A 2 43.36 -25.37 -19.21
CA LYS A 2 43.27 -23.98 -18.68
C LYS A 2 41.88 -23.37 -18.83
N ILE A 3 40.95 -24.10 -19.46
CA ILE A 3 39.62 -23.62 -19.83
C ILE A 3 38.68 -23.68 -18.62
N ASP A 4 38.85 -24.69 -17.76
CA ASP A 4 37.99 -24.94 -16.60
C ASP A 4 38.09 -23.84 -15.53
N SER A 5 39.28 -23.26 -15.32
CA SER A 5 39.49 -22.17 -14.36
C SER A 5 38.82 -20.87 -14.80
N ASN A 6 38.88 -20.54 -16.09
CA ASN A 6 38.17 -19.38 -16.65
C ASN A 6 36.65 -19.53 -16.54
N ILE A 7 36.13 -20.73 -16.83
CA ILE A 7 34.70 -21.04 -16.70
C ILE A 7 34.24 -20.94 -15.24
N GLN A 8 35.01 -21.45 -14.28
CA GLN A 8 34.69 -21.33 -12.85
C GLN A 8 34.70 -19.87 -12.38
N LEU A 9 35.67 -19.08 -12.83
CA LEU A 9 35.74 -17.65 -12.51
C LEU A 9 34.51 -16.90 -13.04
N GLU A 10 34.10 -17.20 -14.28
CA GLU A 10 32.93 -16.59 -14.91
C GLU A 10 31.63 -16.97 -14.21
N LYS A 11 31.46 -18.25 -13.83
CA LYS A 11 30.33 -18.73 -13.00
C LYS A 11 30.27 -18.05 -11.63
N SER A 12 31.41 -17.84 -10.98
CA SER A 12 31.49 -17.12 -9.71
C SER A 12 31.07 -15.66 -9.87
N ARG A 13 31.58 -14.98 -10.92
CA ARG A 13 31.19 -13.61 -11.26
C ARG A 13 29.70 -13.49 -11.56
N GLU A 14 29.14 -14.44 -12.30
CA GLU A 14 27.71 -14.48 -12.60
C GLU A 14 26.88 -14.70 -11.34
N SER A 15 27.26 -15.67 -10.50
CA SER A 15 26.59 -15.93 -9.23
C SER A 15 26.59 -14.69 -8.32
N ALA A 16 27.71 -13.96 -8.27
CA ALA A 16 27.82 -12.70 -7.54
C ALA A 16 26.92 -11.60 -8.14
N ARG A 17 26.81 -11.51 -9.47
CA ARG A 17 25.89 -10.58 -10.16
C ARG A 17 24.43 -10.94 -9.87
N GLN A 18 24.05 -12.21 -9.99
CA GLN A 18 22.71 -12.68 -9.69
C GLN A 18 22.35 -12.42 -8.23
N CYS A 19 23.29 -12.62 -7.29
CA CYS A 19 23.08 -12.29 -5.88
C CYS A 19 22.75 -10.79 -5.69
N ARG A 20 23.52 -9.90 -6.32
CA ARG A 20 23.24 -8.45 -6.28
C ARG A 20 21.90 -8.11 -6.92
N ARG A 21 21.57 -8.69 -8.08
CA ARG A 21 20.29 -8.48 -8.76
C ARG A 21 19.11 -8.93 -7.91
N ARG A 22 19.21 -10.11 -7.27
CA ARG A 22 18.18 -10.62 -6.34
C ARG A 22 18.00 -9.69 -5.14
N LYS A 23 19.11 -9.21 -4.56
CA LYS A 23 19.05 -8.27 -3.43
C LYS A 23 18.35 -6.97 -3.82
N LYS A 24 18.68 -6.41 -5.00
CA LYS A 24 18.04 -5.22 -5.54
C LYS A 24 16.53 -5.44 -5.74
N LEU A 25 16.14 -6.48 -6.46
CA LEU A 25 14.72 -6.79 -6.71
C LEU A 25 13.94 -7.00 -5.42
N ARG A 26 14.55 -7.66 -4.42
CA ARG A 26 13.93 -7.87 -3.11
C ARG A 26 13.67 -6.54 -2.40
N TYR A 27 14.59 -5.59 -2.48
CA TYR A 27 14.38 -4.28 -1.87
C TYR A 27 13.35 -3.45 -2.62
N GLU A 28 13.39 -3.44 -3.95
CA GLU A 28 12.38 -2.76 -4.77
C GLU A 28 10.96 -3.26 -4.42
N TYR A 29 10.77 -4.58 -4.33
CA TYR A 29 9.49 -5.17 -3.92
C TYR A 29 9.08 -4.80 -2.49
N LEU A 30 10.03 -4.80 -1.55
CA LEU A 30 9.74 -4.42 -0.16
C LEU A 30 9.39 -2.94 -0.04
N GLU A 31 10.03 -2.07 -0.82
CA GLU A 31 9.72 -0.65 -0.89
C GLU A 31 8.31 -0.43 -1.45
N GLU A 32 7.95 -1.07 -2.57
CA GLU A 32 6.60 -1.02 -3.13
C GLU A 32 5.55 -1.48 -2.10
N LEU A 33 5.79 -2.61 -1.44
CA LEU A 33 4.92 -3.13 -0.39
C LEU A 33 4.75 -2.21 0.82
N VAL A 34 5.78 -1.44 1.18
CA VAL A 34 5.72 -0.47 2.28
C VAL A 34 4.92 0.75 1.82
N VAL A 35 5.23 1.28 0.64
CA VAL A 35 4.53 2.43 0.05
C VAL A 35 3.02 2.17 -0.07
N ASP A 36 2.64 0.99 -0.54
CA ASP A 36 1.21 0.65 -0.69
C ASP A 36 0.50 0.51 0.66
N ARG A 37 1.20 -0.01 1.68
CA ARG A 37 0.68 -0.04 3.06
C ARG A 37 0.54 1.36 3.66
N GLU A 38 1.54 2.22 3.46
CA GLU A 38 1.51 3.60 3.95
C GLU A 38 0.34 4.36 3.32
N LYS A 39 0.09 4.20 2.01
CA LYS A 39 -1.09 4.75 1.34
C LYS A 39 -2.40 4.24 1.94
N ALA A 40 -2.50 2.93 2.19
CA ALA A 40 -3.68 2.35 2.82
C ALA A 40 -3.92 2.90 4.24
N ILE A 41 -2.85 3.08 5.03
CA ILE A 41 -2.93 3.67 6.38
C ILE A 41 -3.42 5.12 6.29
N VAL A 42 -2.87 5.92 5.39
CA VAL A 42 -3.29 7.32 5.20
C VAL A 42 -4.76 7.38 4.82
N LYS A 43 -5.19 6.56 3.85
CA LYS A 43 -6.60 6.49 3.43
C LYS A 43 -7.54 6.15 4.58
N LEU A 44 -7.24 5.09 5.33
CA LEU A 44 -8.02 4.69 6.50
C LEU A 44 -8.04 5.79 7.57
N HIS A 45 -6.93 6.49 7.75
CA HIS A 45 -6.86 7.61 8.70
C HIS A 45 -7.79 8.75 8.28
N GLU A 46 -7.80 9.13 7.00
CA GLU A 46 -8.68 10.15 6.46
C GLU A 46 -10.16 9.78 6.61
N GLU A 47 -10.51 8.52 6.35
CA GLU A 47 -11.87 7.99 6.56
C GLU A 47 -12.29 8.08 8.03
N LEU A 48 -11.42 7.66 8.96
CA LEU A 48 -11.69 7.77 10.39
C LEU A 48 -11.82 9.22 10.86
N GLN A 49 -10.99 10.14 10.36
CA GLN A 49 -11.10 11.56 10.69
C GLN A 49 -12.41 12.16 10.17
N ARG A 50 -12.84 11.77 8.97
CA ARG A 50 -14.13 12.22 8.42
C ARG A 50 -15.30 11.73 9.29
N LEU A 51 -15.33 10.45 9.64
CA LEU A 51 -16.35 9.89 10.54
C LEU A 51 -16.36 10.58 11.90
N ARG A 52 -15.17 10.83 12.47
CA ARG A 52 -15.05 11.59 13.73
C ARG A 52 -15.65 12.99 13.61
N SER A 53 -15.35 13.71 12.53
CA SER A 53 -15.91 15.04 12.27
C SER A 53 -17.44 15.00 12.15
N ILE A 54 -17.99 14.00 11.45
CA ILE A 54 -19.43 13.80 11.34
C ILE A 54 -20.06 13.56 12.72
N CYS A 55 -19.49 12.67 13.53
CA CYS A 55 -19.97 12.45 14.90
C CYS A 55 -19.97 13.75 15.73
N GLN A 56 -18.92 14.56 15.63
CA GLN A 56 -18.85 15.85 16.32
C GLN A 56 -19.94 16.83 15.85
N GLN A 57 -20.24 16.86 14.56
CA GLN A 57 -21.31 17.69 14.00
C GLN A 57 -22.69 17.21 14.48
N ILE A 58 -22.90 15.89 14.53
CA ILE A 58 -24.13 15.29 15.07
C ILE A 58 -24.31 15.65 16.56
N ASP A 59 -23.24 15.56 17.35
CA ASP A 59 -23.27 15.89 18.77
C ASP A 59 -23.60 17.36 19.02
N GLN A 60 -23.19 18.27 18.12
CA GLN A 60 -23.37 19.72 18.27
C GLN A 60 -24.67 20.25 17.66
N HIS A 61 -25.09 19.71 16.53
CA HIS A 61 -26.16 20.28 15.69
C HIS A 61 -27.31 19.30 15.42
N GLY A 62 -27.22 18.08 15.95
CA GLY A 62 -28.15 17.00 15.65
C GLY A 62 -27.95 16.46 14.24
N ILE A 63 -28.78 15.48 13.87
CA ILE A 63 -28.75 14.89 12.52
C ILE A 63 -29.40 15.86 11.54
N THR A 64 -28.59 16.43 10.63
CA THR A 64 -29.07 17.29 9.56
C THR A 64 -29.25 16.52 8.24
N ASN A 65 -30.03 17.08 7.31
CA ASN A 65 -30.23 16.45 6.00
C ASN A 65 -28.93 16.39 5.18
N GLU A 66 -28.04 17.37 5.36
CA GLU A 66 -26.75 17.42 4.69
C GLU A 66 -25.86 16.24 5.13
N ILE A 67 -25.82 15.94 6.43
CA ILE A 67 -25.08 14.78 6.97
C ILE A 67 -25.64 13.46 6.42
N CYS A 68 -26.97 13.33 6.35
CA CYS A 68 -27.61 12.14 5.76
C CYS A 68 -27.27 11.97 4.28
N GLN A 69 -27.21 13.07 3.51
CA GLN A 69 -26.83 13.02 2.10
C GLN A 69 -25.36 12.65 1.92
N GLU A 70 -24.46 13.23 2.72
CA GLU A 70 -23.03 12.92 2.71
C GLU A 70 -22.78 11.44 3.03
N LEU A 71 -23.43 10.90 4.07
CA LEU A 71 -23.31 9.50 4.45
C LEU A 71 -23.87 8.55 3.38
N THR A 72 -24.96 8.94 2.71
CA THR A 72 -25.53 8.17 1.59
C THR A 72 -24.56 8.10 0.42
N GLN A 73 -23.97 9.23 0.04
CA GLN A 73 -22.95 9.29 -1.02
C GLN A 73 -21.71 8.46 -0.67
N TRP A 74 -21.30 8.43 0.60
CA TRP A 74 -20.19 7.62 1.08
C TRP A 74 -20.49 6.11 1.03
N LEU A 75 -21.73 5.70 1.37
CA LEU A 75 -22.20 4.31 1.26
C LEU A 75 -22.25 3.80 -0.19
N ASP A 76 -22.49 4.71 -1.14
CA ASP A 76 -22.53 4.40 -2.58
C ASP A 76 -21.13 4.35 -3.23
N ASP A 77 -20.05 4.64 -2.48
CA ASP A 77 -18.69 4.59 -3.02
C ASP A 77 -18.25 3.13 -3.29
N PRO A 78 -17.98 2.76 -4.56
CA PRO A 78 -17.59 1.41 -4.93
C PRO A 78 -16.23 0.97 -4.35
N GLU A 79 -15.40 1.91 -3.90
CA GLU A 79 -14.10 1.59 -3.32
C GLU A 79 -14.21 1.06 -1.88
N ILE A 80 -15.25 1.46 -1.14
CA ILE A 80 -15.51 1.01 0.24
C ILE A 80 -16.13 -0.39 0.24
N ASN A 81 -17.04 -0.67 -0.70
CA ASN A 81 -17.68 -1.98 -0.84
C ASN A 81 -16.76 -3.10 -1.33
N ASN A 82 -15.58 -2.77 -1.88
CA ASN A 82 -14.61 -3.75 -2.38
C ASN A 82 -13.47 -4.06 -1.40
N GLN A 83 -13.32 -3.34 -0.29
CA GLN A 83 -12.29 -3.62 0.73
C GLN A 83 -12.75 -4.61 1.83
N ILE A 84 -14.02 -5.05 1.81
CA ILE A 84 -14.62 -5.97 2.81
C ILE A 84 -14.85 -7.40 2.23
N LYS A 85 -14.55 -7.64 0.94
CA LYS A 85 -14.55 -8.98 0.33
C LYS A 85 -13.14 -9.57 0.26
#